data_AF-A0A972VVQ9-F1
#
_entry.id   AF-A0A972VVQ9-F1
#
_cell.length_a   1.000
_cell.length_b   1.000
_cell.length_c   1.000
_cell.angle_alpha   90.00
_cell.angle_beta   90.00
_cell.angle_gamma   90.00
#
_symmetry.space_group_name_H-M   'P 1'
#
loop_
_entity.id
_entity.type
_entity.pdbx_description
1 polymer ?
#
loop_
_entity_poly.entity_id
_entity_poly.type
_entity_poly.pdbx_seq_one_letter_code
_entity_poly.pdbx_strand_id
1 'polypeptide(L)'
;MTYAPLPEDLKQAKPASNFTSRANQAVYSQLDFTNRQSFDDASRGFIATLSPMTIAHDRYKLPAYNLETSGFLNAEAPDTVNPSLWRQAQLNVQHHGLYEVVEGIYQIRSFDMANMT
;
A
#
# COMPACT_ATOMS: atom_id res chain seq x y z
N MET A 1 -12.45 -32.02 -24.38
CA MET A 1 -13.20 -31.54 -23.19
C MET A 1 -13.56 -30.08 -23.42
N THR A 2 -14.83 -29.72 -23.40
CA THR A 2 -15.30 -28.33 -23.45
C THR A 2 -15.12 -27.69 -22.08
N TYR A 3 -14.39 -26.58 -22.01
CA TYR A 3 -14.28 -25.79 -20.78
C TYR A 3 -15.63 -25.19 -20.41
N ALA A 4 -16.10 -25.45 -19.19
CA ALA A 4 -17.22 -24.76 -18.58
C ALA A 4 -16.68 -23.85 -17.47
N PRO A 5 -16.85 -22.51 -17.58
CA PRO A 5 -16.41 -21.62 -16.51
C PRO A 5 -17.21 -21.85 -15.23
N LEU A 6 -16.61 -21.52 -14.09
CA LEU A 6 -17.28 -21.59 -12.80
C LEU A 6 -18.57 -20.72 -12.81
N PRO A 7 -19.58 -21.08 -12.02
CA PRO A 7 -20.71 -20.21 -11.67
C PRO A 7 -20.25 -18.86 -11.13
N GLU A 8 -21.00 -17.79 -11.39
CA GLU A 8 -20.60 -16.42 -11.09
C GLU A 8 -20.46 -16.15 -9.57
N ASP A 9 -21.32 -16.76 -8.76
CA ASP A 9 -21.27 -16.71 -7.31
C ASP A 9 -19.96 -17.31 -6.76
N LEU A 10 -19.39 -18.31 -7.44
CA LEU A 10 -18.11 -18.91 -7.07
C LEU A 10 -16.91 -18.08 -7.52
N LYS A 11 -17.07 -17.12 -8.43
CA LYS A 11 -15.99 -16.22 -8.88
C LYS A 11 -15.79 -15.02 -7.96
N GLN A 12 -16.81 -14.62 -7.20
CA GLN A 12 -16.71 -13.45 -6.32
C GLN A 12 -15.79 -13.71 -5.12
N ALA A 13 -15.08 -12.67 -4.68
CA ALA A 13 -14.32 -12.70 -3.43
C ALA A 13 -15.25 -13.04 -2.25
N LYS A 14 -14.77 -13.90 -1.35
CA LYS A 14 -15.50 -14.32 -0.15
C LYS A 14 -14.98 -13.53 1.06
N PRO A 15 -15.80 -13.31 2.10
CA PRO A 15 -15.31 -12.72 3.34
C PRO A 15 -14.25 -13.62 3.99
N ALA A 16 -13.46 -13.04 4.91
CA ALA A 16 -12.56 -13.82 5.73
C ALA A 16 -13.34 -14.89 6.51
N SER A 17 -12.83 -16.12 6.51
CA SER A 17 -13.39 -17.17 7.36
C SER A 17 -13.11 -16.87 8.83
N ASN A 18 -13.86 -17.48 9.75
CA ASN A 18 -13.57 -17.39 11.18
C ASN A 18 -12.14 -17.82 11.55
N PHE A 19 -11.52 -18.71 10.77
CA PHE A 19 -10.12 -19.10 10.99
C PHE A 19 -9.16 -18.01 10.51
N THR A 20 -9.42 -17.42 9.34
CA THR A 20 -8.62 -16.31 8.77
C THR A 20 -8.70 -15.06 9.65
N SER A 21 -9.89 -14.61 10.05
CA SER A 21 -10.05 -13.45 10.93
C SER A 21 -9.30 -13.66 12.25
N ARG A 22 -9.44 -14.82 12.89
CA ARG A 22 -8.70 -15.13 14.14
C ARG A 22 -7.19 -15.13 13.94
N ALA A 23 -6.69 -15.68 12.83
CA ALA A 23 -5.27 -15.68 12.52
C ALA A 23 -4.73 -14.25 12.31
N ASN A 24 -5.47 -13.39 11.60
CA ASN A 24 -5.09 -11.98 11.42
C ASN A 24 -5.14 -11.20 12.74
N GLN A 25 -6.18 -11.40 13.56
CA GLN A 25 -6.29 -10.76 14.87
C GLN A 25 -5.17 -11.18 15.83
N ALA A 26 -4.73 -12.44 15.80
CA ALA A 26 -3.64 -12.93 16.64
C ALA A 26 -2.31 -12.20 16.37
N VAL A 27 -2.08 -11.67 15.17
CA VAL A 27 -0.84 -10.96 14.80
C VAL A 27 -0.63 -9.70 15.66
N TYR A 28 -1.71 -9.02 16.07
CA TYR A 28 -1.62 -7.84 16.95
C TYR A 28 -0.98 -8.13 18.31
N SER A 29 -1.06 -9.38 18.77
CA SER A 29 -0.42 -9.82 20.02
C SER A 29 1.03 -10.28 19.86
N GLN A 30 1.50 -10.45 18.61
CA GLN A 30 2.82 -10.99 18.29
C GLN A 30 3.83 -9.91 17.93
N LEU A 31 3.36 -8.73 17.53
CA LEU A 31 4.17 -7.62 17.06
C LEU A 31 3.82 -6.34 17.81
N ASP A 32 4.79 -5.44 17.96
CA ASP A 32 4.56 -4.13 18.56
C ASP A 32 4.01 -3.14 17.52
N PHE A 33 2.69 -3.01 17.48
CA PHE A 33 2.01 -2.01 16.63
C PHE A 33 2.04 -0.60 17.23
N THR A 34 2.44 -0.44 18.49
CA THR A 34 2.61 0.88 19.12
C THR A 34 3.91 1.55 18.69
N ASN A 35 4.89 0.77 18.18
CA ASN A 35 6.10 1.30 17.59
C ASN A 35 5.83 1.98 16.24
N ARG A 36 5.94 3.32 16.25
CA ARG A 36 5.73 4.20 15.10
C ARG A 36 7.01 4.61 14.37
N GLN A 37 8.19 4.15 14.80
CA GLN A 37 9.49 4.55 14.26
C GLN A 37 9.58 4.44 12.73
N SER A 38 9.01 3.39 12.13
CA SER A 38 9.02 3.24 10.66
C SER A 38 8.30 4.38 9.92
N PHE A 39 7.24 4.94 10.51
CA PHE A 39 6.52 6.08 9.93
C PHE A 39 7.32 7.37 10.09
N ASP A 40 7.95 7.54 11.25
CA ASP A 40 8.83 8.68 11.52
C ASP A 40 10.00 8.69 10.53
N ASP A 41 10.69 7.55 10.36
CA ASP A 41 11.78 7.39 9.40
C ASP A 41 11.33 7.58 7.94
N ALA A 42 10.17 7.06 7.56
CA ALA A 42 9.65 7.21 6.21
C ALA A 42 9.28 8.68 5.90
N SER A 43 8.84 9.45 6.89
CA SER A 43 8.52 10.88 6.74
C SER A 43 9.74 11.81 6.76
N ARG A 44 10.87 11.36 7.33
CA ARG A 44 12.05 12.20 7.53
C ARG A 44 12.61 12.72 6.20
N GLY A 45 12.89 14.02 6.17
CA GLY A 45 13.50 14.72 5.04
C GLY A 45 12.53 15.03 3.90
N PHE A 46 11.22 14.94 4.12
CA PHE A 46 10.23 15.27 3.09
C PHE A 46 10.37 16.72 2.58
N ILE A 47 10.33 16.89 1.25
CA ILE A 47 10.40 18.20 0.59
C ILE A 47 9.09 18.51 -0.13
N ALA A 48 8.66 17.63 -1.04
CA ALA A 48 7.51 17.88 -1.90
C ALA A 48 6.91 16.57 -2.44
N THR A 49 5.68 16.64 -2.94
CA THR A 49 5.02 15.50 -3.60
C THR A 49 4.00 15.97 -4.64
N LEU A 50 3.39 15.02 -5.35
CA LEU A 50 2.27 15.27 -6.25
C LEU A 50 0.94 15.20 -5.50
N SER A 51 0.01 16.09 -5.84
CA SER A 51 -1.38 16.04 -5.39
C SER A 51 -2.27 16.47 -6.56
N PRO A 52 -3.02 15.55 -7.20
CA PRO A 52 -3.07 14.11 -6.92
C PRO A 52 -1.78 13.36 -7.30
N MET A 53 -1.50 12.24 -6.62
CA MET A 53 -0.48 11.27 -7.00
C MET A 53 -0.97 10.39 -8.16
N THR A 54 -1.03 11.00 -9.33
CA THR A 54 -1.28 10.32 -10.60
C THR A 54 -0.26 10.78 -11.63
N ILE A 55 0.45 9.82 -12.22
CA ILE A 55 1.36 10.03 -13.35
C ILE A 55 0.60 9.64 -14.62
N ALA A 56 0.24 10.64 -15.43
CA ALA A 56 -0.47 10.42 -16.68
C ALA A 56 0.39 9.67 -17.70
N HIS A 57 -0.25 8.86 -18.54
CA HIS A 57 0.38 8.30 -19.72
C HIS A 57 0.05 9.18 -20.93
N ASP A 58 1.05 9.48 -21.76
CA ASP A 58 0.92 10.31 -22.96
C ASP A 58 0.07 9.68 -24.08
N ARG A 59 0.14 8.35 -24.25
CA ARG A 59 -0.48 7.59 -25.35
C ARG A 59 -1.71 6.78 -24.95
N TYR A 60 -1.80 6.32 -23.70
CA TYR A 60 -2.87 5.43 -23.25
C TYR A 60 -3.82 6.13 -22.29
N LYS A 61 -5.07 5.62 -22.23
CA LYS A 61 -6.10 6.17 -21.33
C LYS A 61 -5.86 5.85 -19.86
N LEU A 62 -5.10 4.79 -19.56
CA LEU A 62 -4.75 4.44 -18.19
C LEU A 62 -3.50 5.22 -17.76
N PRO A 63 -3.44 5.71 -16.51
CA PRO A 63 -2.26 6.37 -15.99
C PRO A 63 -1.08 5.39 -15.94
N ALA A 64 0.14 5.92 -16.12
CA ALA A 64 1.37 5.14 -15.96
C ALA A 64 1.55 4.70 -14.49
N TYR A 65 1.13 5.54 -13.55
CA TYR A 65 1.13 5.23 -12.13
C TYR A 65 0.00 6.01 -11.42
N ASN A 66 -0.65 5.40 -10.44
CA ASN A 66 -1.73 6.04 -9.69
C ASN A 66 -1.84 5.47 -8.28
N LEU A 67 -1.61 6.30 -7.26
CA LEU A 67 -1.81 5.93 -5.86
C LEU A 67 -3.13 6.44 -5.27
N GLU A 68 -3.90 7.25 -6.00
CA GLU A 68 -5.21 7.74 -5.54
C GLU A 68 -6.21 6.61 -5.32
N THR A 69 -6.06 5.48 -6.01
CA THR A 69 -6.88 4.28 -5.82
C THR A 69 -6.63 3.58 -4.49
N SER A 70 -5.56 3.94 -3.78
CA SER A 70 -5.15 3.30 -2.53
C SER A 70 -5.70 4.00 -1.28
N GLY A 71 -6.62 4.96 -1.44
CA GLY A 71 -7.23 5.71 -0.33
C GLY A 71 -7.93 4.83 0.72
N PHE A 72 -8.28 3.58 0.39
CA PHE A 72 -8.80 2.60 1.35
C PHE A 72 -7.79 2.27 2.48
N LEU A 73 -6.49 2.46 2.26
CA LEU A 73 -5.44 2.25 3.26
C LEU A 73 -5.45 3.29 4.39
N ASN A 74 -6.26 4.34 4.31
CA ASN A 74 -6.44 5.31 5.38
C ASN A 74 -7.29 4.75 6.55
N ALA A 75 -7.90 3.57 6.38
CA ALA A 75 -8.62 2.85 7.42
C ALA A 75 -7.74 1.83 8.15
N GLU A 76 -8.29 1.22 9.20
CA GLU A 76 -7.69 0.06 9.86
C GLU A 76 -7.68 -1.18 8.94
N ALA A 77 -6.80 -2.13 9.25
CA ALA A 77 -6.68 -3.36 8.49
C ALA A 77 -8.00 -4.17 8.55
N PRO A 78 -8.61 -4.51 7.41
CA PRO A 78 -9.78 -5.38 7.42
C PRO A 78 -9.37 -6.83 7.75
N ASP A 79 -10.32 -7.61 8.25
CA ASP A 79 -10.14 -9.03 8.57
C ASP A 79 -9.62 -9.90 7.41
N THR A 80 -9.76 -9.43 6.16
CA THR A 80 -9.27 -10.10 4.96
C THR A 80 -7.78 -9.85 4.68
N VAL A 81 -7.10 -8.99 5.44
CA VAL A 81 -5.69 -8.65 5.25
C VAL A 81 -4.91 -8.79 6.55
N ASN A 82 -3.69 -9.31 6.47
CA ASN A 82 -2.80 -9.36 7.62
C ASN A 82 -2.46 -7.93 8.10
N PRO A 83 -2.59 -7.61 9.39
CA PRO A 83 -2.41 -6.23 9.85
C PRO A 83 -0.97 -5.71 9.74
N SER A 84 0.04 -6.59 9.77
CA SER A 84 1.43 -6.21 9.53
C SER A 84 1.65 -5.82 8.06
N LEU A 85 1.08 -6.60 7.13
CA LEU A 85 1.10 -6.26 5.70
C LEU A 85 0.36 -4.94 5.43
N TRP A 86 -0.77 -4.70 6.11
CA TRP A 86 -1.51 -3.45 6.00
C TRP A 86 -0.67 -2.25 6.43
N ARG A 87 0.03 -2.34 7.57
CA ARG A 87 0.98 -1.31 8.03
C ARG A 87 2.07 -1.06 6.98
N GLN A 88 2.60 -2.11 6.35
CA GLN A 88 3.61 -1.97 5.30
C GLN A 88 3.05 -1.30 4.04
N ALA A 89 1.82 -1.65 3.65
CA ALA A 89 1.14 -1.01 2.53
C ALA A 89 0.90 0.49 2.79
N GLN A 90 0.49 0.85 4.01
CA GLN A 90 0.37 2.25 4.44
C GLN A 90 1.71 2.99 4.32
N LEU A 91 2.81 2.41 4.81
CA LEU A 91 4.15 3.02 4.69
C LEU A 91 4.53 3.28 3.23
N ASN A 92 4.30 2.31 2.34
CA ASN A 92 4.68 2.44 0.93
C ASN A 92 3.81 3.47 0.18
N VAL A 93 2.52 3.54 0.49
CA VAL A 93 1.56 4.39 -0.22
C VAL A 93 1.53 5.80 0.33
N GLN A 94 1.68 6.02 1.64
CA GLN A 94 1.52 7.34 2.26
C GLN A 94 2.78 8.21 2.19
N HIS A 95 3.97 7.60 2.01
CA HIS A 95 5.25 8.31 2.01
C HIS A 95 5.85 8.43 0.59
N HIS A 96 5.03 8.90 -0.34
CA HIS A 96 5.45 9.20 -1.71
C HIS A 96 5.92 10.66 -1.82
N GLY A 97 7.02 10.89 -2.54
CA GLY A 97 7.52 12.25 -2.76
C GLY A 97 9.02 12.35 -2.98
N LEU A 98 9.49 13.58 -3.02
CA LEU A 98 10.88 13.98 -2.98
C LEU A 98 11.32 14.15 -1.53
N TYR A 99 12.46 13.55 -1.19
CA TYR A 99 13.04 13.59 0.13
C TYR A 99 14.54 13.89 0.07
N GLU A 100 15.04 14.64 1.05
CA GLU A 100 16.46 14.71 1.38
C GLU A 100 16.84 13.56 2.32
N VAL A 101 17.87 12.80 1.96
CA VAL A 101 18.41 11.73 2.81
C VAL A 101 19.47 12.31 3.73
N VAL A 102 20.41 13.04 3.15
CA VAL A 102 21.47 13.84 3.77
C VAL A 102 21.77 15.02 2.84
N GLU A 103 22.57 15.98 3.29
CA GLU A 103 22.99 17.12 2.46
C GLU A 103 23.55 16.66 1.11
N GLY A 104 22.93 17.11 0.03
CA GLY A 104 23.33 16.80 -1.35
C GLY A 104 22.89 15.44 -1.89
N ILE A 105 22.15 14.62 -1.12
CA ILE A 105 21.59 13.34 -1.57
C ILE A 105 20.07 13.34 -1.38
N TYR A 106 19.36 13.19 -2.50
CA TYR A 106 17.89 13.21 -2.55
C TYR A 106 17.35 11.89 -3.08
N GLN A 107 16.11 11.57 -2.76
CA GLN A 107 15.39 10.44 -3.33
C GLN A 107 13.98 10.82 -3.73
N ILE A 108 13.54 10.31 -4.88
CA ILE A 108 12.13 10.23 -5.26
C ILE A 108 11.64 8.83 -4.91
N ARG A 109 10.64 8.74 -4.02
CA ARG A 109 10.11 7.49 -3.46
C ARG A 109 8.66 7.29 -3.85
N SER A 110 8.28 6.04 -4.10
CA SER A 110 6.90 5.61 -4.41
C SER A 110 6.28 6.31 -5.63
N PHE A 111 7.11 6.66 -6.62
CA PHE A 111 6.66 7.08 -7.97
C PHE A 111 6.80 5.96 -8.99
N ASP A 112 7.40 4.84 -8.57
CA ASP A 112 7.49 3.54 -9.20
C ASP A 112 7.65 2.50 -8.06
N MET A 113 7.88 1.22 -8.40
CA MET A 113 8.25 0.19 -7.43
C MET A 113 9.63 0.46 -6.80
N ALA A 114 10.56 1.07 -7.54
CA ALA A 114 11.88 1.44 -7.05
C ALA A 114 11.96 2.94 -6.71
N ASN A 115 12.95 3.29 -5.87
CA ASN A 115 13.33 4.68 -5.65
C ASN A 115 14.33 5.14 -6.72
N MET A 116 14.32 6.44 -7.03
CA MET A 116 15.38 7.10 -7.79
C MET A 116 16.22 7.95 -6.82
N THR A 117 17.55 7.90 -6.95
CA THR A 117 18.52 8.68 -6.13
C THR A 117 19.35 9.56 -7.04
#